data_AF-A0A0S8FCX8-F1
#
_entry.id   AF-A0A0S8FCX8-F1
#
_cell.length_a   1.000
_cell.length_b   1.000
_cell.length_c   1.000
_cell.angle_alpha   90.00
_cell.angle_beta   90.00
_cell.angle_gamma   90.00
#
_symmetry.space_group_name_H-M   'P 1'
#
loop_
_entity.id
_entity.type
_entity.pdbx_description
1 polymer ?
#
loop_
_entity_poly.entity_id
_entity_poly.type
_entity_poly.pdbx_seq_one_letter_code
_entity_poly.pdbx_strand_id
1 'polypeptide(L)'
;MFDSFRAGFQEELDGIREAGTFKEERVISSPQSAAIRVPQGEVINFCANNYLGLADNPEIIARAKQALDERGFGMASVRFICGTQDLHKELEDTISAFNGTDDTILYSSCFDANAGLFETILGPEDAIISDQLNHASIIDGVRLCKAERFRYANSNMDELEAILEKTQNQRRRMIATDGVFSMDGYLVKLDQICDLADRYNAMVMVDDSHATGYIGKTGRGTP
;
A
#
# COMPACT_ATOMS: atom_id res chain seq x y z
N MET A 1 -14.39 22.85 28.18
CA MET A 1 -13.25 22.10 27.60
C MET A 1 -13.70 21.24 26.42
N PHE A 2 -14.67 20.34 26.58
CA PHE A 2 -15.27 19.65 25.42
C PHE A 2 -15.92 20.62 24.43
N ASP A 3 -16.69 21.59 24.93
CA ASP A 3 -17.35 22.59 24.07
C ASP A 3 -16.36 23.50 23.33
N SER A 4 -15.22 23.81 23.95
CA SER A 4 -14.16 24.60 23.31
C SER A 4 -13.42 23.82 22.22
N PHE A 5 -13.19 22.51 22.41
CA PHE A 5 -12.63 21.66 21.36
C PHE A 5 -13.62 21.43 20.21
N ARG A 6 -14.91 21.23 20.54
CA ARG A 6 -15.97 21.13 19.52
C ARG A 6 -16.05 22.38 18.66
N ALA A 7 -16.00 23.56 19.27
CA ALA A 7 -16.02 24.83 18.54
C ALA A 7 -14.83 24.95 17.58
N GLY A 8 -13.62 24.58 18.04
CA GLY A 8 -12.43 24.54 17.19
C GLY A 8 -12.56 23.57 16.01
N PHE A 9 -13.04 22.34 16.24
CA PHE A 9 -13.27 21.40 15.15
C PHE A 9 -14.34 21.88 14.17
N GLN A 10 -15.38 22.57 14.64
CA GLN A 10 -16.39 23.14 13.75
C GLN A 10 -15.79 24.22 12.85
N GLU A 11 -14.96 25.11 13.40
CA GLU A 11 -14.25 26.14 12.64
C GLU A 11 -13.32 25.52 11.57
N GLU A 12 -12.58 24.47 11.92
CA GLU A 12 -11.77 23.71 10.96
C GLU A 12 -12.63 23.08 9.84
N LEU A 13 -13.76 22.46 10.18
CA LEU A 13 -14.68 21.86 9.21
C LEU A 13 -15.30 22.92 8.27
N ASP A 14 -15.64 24.09 8.81
CA ASP A 14 -16.19 25.19 8.01
C ASP A 14 -15.12 25.75 7.07
N GLY A 15 -13.87 25.89 7.52
CA GLY A 15 -12.74 26.23 6.66
C GLY A 15 -12.52 25.22 5.52
N ILE A 16 -12.63 23.91 5.79
CA ILE A 16 -12.52 22.85 4.77
C ILE A 16 -13.65 22.96 3.73
N ARG A 17 -14.88 23.29 4.18
CA ARG A 17 -16.04 23.52 3.30
C ARG A 17 -15.86 24.76 2.44
N GLU A 18 -15.46 25.88 3.04
CA GLU A 18 -15.21 27.15 2.33
C GLU A 18 -14.10 27.00 1.27
N ALA A 19 -13.08 26.21 1.57
CA ALA A 19 -12.01 25.89 0.62
C ALA A 19 -12.43 24.91 -0.50
N GLY A 20 -13.65 24.35 -0.45
CA GLY A 20 -14.12 23.35 -1.42
C GLY A 20 -13.40 22.01 -1.35
N THR A 21 -12.75 21.70 -0.20
CA THR A 21 -12.00 20.45 0.01
C THR A 21 -12.73 19.45 0.91
N PHE A 22 -13.94 19.80 1.36
CA PHE A 22 -14.81 18.88 2.08
C PHE A 22 -15.25 17.75 1.15
N LYS A 23 -14.99 16.51 1.56
CA LYS A 23 -15.34 15.31 0.78
C LYS A 23 -16.67 14.75 1.27
N GLU A 24 -17.62 14.61 0.35
CA GLU A 24 -18.88 13.90 0.62
C GLU A 24 -18.83 12.47 0.09
N GLU A 25 -19.36 11.54 0.89
CA GLU A 25 -19.47 10.14 0.50
C GLU A 25 -20.75 9.92 -0.32
N ARG A 26 -20.60 9.32 -1.51
CA ARG A 26 -21.73 8.90 -2.34
C ARG A 26 -22.03 7.42 -2.07
N VAL A 27 -23.22 7.14 -1.53
CA VAL A 27 -23.62 5.79 -1.14
C VAL A 27 -23.91 4.92 -2.36
N ILE A 28 -23.19 3.81 -2.49
CA ILE A 28 -23.43 2.76 -3.49
C ILE A 28 -24.35 1.70 -2.89
N SER A 29 -25.39 1.30 -3.61
CA SER A 29 -26.43 0.33 -3.17
C SER A 29 -26.51 -0.93 -4.03
N SER A 30 -25.48 -1.18 -4.84
CA SER A 30 -25.29 -2.41 -5.63
C SER A 30 -23.94 -3.04 -5.28
N PRO A 31 -23.67 -4.30 -5.70
CA PRO A 31 -22.31 -4.81 -5.74
C PRO A 31 -21.39 -3.91 -6.57
N GLN A 32 -20.07 -4.02 -6.34
CA GLN A 32 -19.07 -3.28 -7.08
C GLN A 32 -18.90 -3.88 -8.49
N SER A 33 -19.16 -3.08 -9.52
CA SER A 33 -19.02 -3.50 -10.92
C SER A 33 -18.80 -2.29 -11.83
N ALA A 34 -18.70 -2.51 -13.15
CA ALA A 34 -18.68 -1.42 -14.12
C ALA A 34 -19.96 -0.57 -14.08
N ALA A 35 -21.12 -1.18 -13.79
CA ALA A 35 -22.39 -0.49 -13.60
C ALA A 35 -22.81 -0.57 -12.11
N ILE A 36 -23.01 0.58 -11.47
CA ILE A 36 -23.36 0.66 -10.05
C ILE A 36 -24.62 1.49 -9.82
N ARG A 37 -25.29 1.25 -8.70
CA ARG A 37 -26.45 2.03 -8.28
C ARG A 37 -26.09 3.04 -7.19
N VAL A 38 -26.35 4.31 -7.46
CA VAL A 38 -26.22 5.46 -6.55
C VAL A 38 -27.59 6.12 -6.37
N PRO A 39 -27.78 7.11 -5.46
CA PRO A 39 -29.10 7.72 -5.23
C PRO A 39 -29.74 8.32 -6.49
N GLN A 40 -28.93 8.75 -7.47
CA GLN A 40 -29.37 9.31 -8.74
C GLN A 40 -29.78 8.25 -9.79
N GLY A 41 -29.55 6.96 -9.53
CA GLY A 41 -29.85 5.86 -10.46
C GLY A 41 -28.62 5.00 -10.77
N GLU A 42 -28.69 4.30 -11.91
CA GLU A 42 -27.58 3.49 -12.41
C GLU A 42 -26.56 4.38 -13.15
N VAL A 43 -25.28 4.17 -12.86
CA VAL A 43 -24.15 4.92 -13.47
C VAL A 43 -22.99 3.99 -13.79
N ILE A 44 -22.13 4.40 -14.71
CA ILE A 44 -20.89 3.67 -15.02
C ILE A 44 -19.77 4.15 -14.08
N ASN A 45 -19.10 3.21 -13.41
CA ASN A 45 -18.03 3.49 -12.46
C ASN A 45 -16.64 3.48 -13.12
N PHE A 46 -16.03 4.66 -13.23
CA PHE A 46 -14.66 4.84 -13.74
C PHE A 46 -13.64 5.21 -12.66
N CYS A 47 -13.99 5.07 -11.37
CA CYS A 47 -13.11 5.46 -10.26
C CYS A 47 -13.01 4.38 -9.17
N ALA A 48 -13.01 3.10 -9.57
CA ALA A 48 -12.75 1.97 -8.69
C ALA A 48 -11.41 1.30 -9.01
N ASN A 49 -10.78 0.73 -7.99
CA ASN A 49 -9.56 -0.08 -8.12
C ASN A 49 -9.88 -1.55 -8.50
N ASN A 50 -11.02 -1.79 -9.15
CA ASN A 50 -11.48 -3.13 -9.54
C ASN A 50 -10.93 -3.52 -10.92
N TYR A 51 -9.60 -3.46 -11.09
CA TYR A 51 -8.93 -3.55 -12.40
C TYR A 51 -9.29 -4.79 -13.20
N LEU A 52 -9.42 -5.94 -12.52
CA LEU A 52 -9.73 -7.24 -13.13
C LEU A 52 -11.22 -7.60 -13.07
N GLY A 53 -12.08 -6.73 -12.51
CA GLY A 53 -13.51 -7.01 -12.38
C GLY A 53 -13.84 -8.12 -11.36
N LEU A 54 -12.96 -8.37 -10.38
CA LEU A 54 -13.08 -9.50 -9.47
C LEU A 54 -13.90 -9.21 -8.19
N ALA A 55 -14.21 -7.94 -7.91
CA ALA A 55 -14.89 -7.55 -6.66
C ALA A 55 -16.26 -8.21 -6.42
N ASP A 56 -17.01 -8.58 -7.47
CA ASP A 56 -18.29 -9.31 -7.41
C ASP A 56 -18.23 -10.62 -8.21
N ASN A 57 -17.05 -11.26 -8.26
CA ASN A 57 -16.87 -12.49 -9.01
C ASN A 57 -17.61 -13.66 -8.33
N PRO A 58 -18.44 -14.44 -9.06
CA PRO A 58 -19.28 -15.49 -8.48
C PRO A 58 -18.47 -16.66 -7.88
N GLU A 59 -17.29 -16.97 -8.44
CA GLU A 59 -16.42 -18.01 -7.91
C GLU A 59 -15.81 -17.59 -6.57
N ILE A 60 -15.31 -16.35 -6.47
CA ILE A 60 -14.77 -15.78 -5.22
C ILE A 60 -15.84 -15.74 -4.15
N ILE A 61 -17.06 -15.30 -4.48
CA ILE A 61 -18.19 -15.27 -3.54
C ILE A 61 -18.54 -16.67 -3.04
N ALA A 62 -18.58 -17.67 -3.94
CA ALA A 62 -18.85 -19.05 -3.56
C ALA A 62 -17.78 -19.60 -2.61
N ARG A 63 -16.51 -19.34 -2.88
CA ARG A 63 -15.39 -19.74 -2.01
C ARG A 63 -15.41 -19.04 -0.66
N ALA A 64 -15.72 -17.75 -0.61
CA ALA A 64 -15.86 -17.01 0.63
C ALA A 64 -16.96 -17.60 1.52
N LYS A 65 -18.14 -17.92 0.95
CA LYS A 65 -19.23 -18.57 1.69
C LYS A 65 -18.82 -19.93 2.25
N GLN A 66 -18.18 -20.76 1.42
CA GLN A 66 -17.67 -22.05 1.86
C GLN A 66 -16.67 -21.91 3.02
N ALA A 67 -15.72 -20.98 2.92
CA ALA A 67 -14.75 -20.74 3.99
C ALA A 67 -15.41 -20.30 5.30
N LEU A 68 -16.47 -19.47 5.25
CA LEU A 68 -17.24 -19.08 6.43
C LEU A 68 -17.90 -20.29 7.11
N ASP A 69 -18.50 -21.20 6.33
CA ASP A 69 -19.12 -22.42 6.84
C ASP A 69 -18.09 -23.37 7.47
N GLU A 70 -16.90 -23.47 6.87
CA GLU A 70 -15.87 -24.44 7.30
C GLU A 70 -14.90 -23.92 8.38
N ARG A 71 -14.68 -22.61 8.47
CA ARG A 71 -13.65 -21.98 9.33
C ARG A 71 -14.20 -20.92 10.28
N GLY A 72 -15.50 -20.59 10.17
CA GLY A 72 -16.16 -19.58 10.99
C GLY A 72 -15.92 -18.15 10.49
N PHE A 73 -16.55 -17.18 11.18
CA PHE A 73 -16.56 -15.78 10.75
C PHE A 73 -15.26 -15.02 11.04
N GLY A 74 -14.61 -15.28 12.16
CA GLY A 74 -13.42 -14.53 12.56
C GLY A 74 -12.63 -15.22 13.66
N MET A 75 -11.35 -14.85 13.76
CA MET A 75 -10.41 -15.51 14.65
C MET A 75 -10.40 -14.96 16.08
N ALA A 76 -10.87 -13.73 16.29
CA ALA A 76 -10.84 -13.02 17.57
C ALA A 76 -9.47 -13.07 18.29
N SER A 77 -8.37 -13.15 17.52
CA SER A 77 -7.02 -13.34 18.02
C SER A 77 -5.98 -12.93 16.99
N VAL A 78 -4.77 -12.58 17.46
CA VAL A 78 -3.61 -12.34 16.61
C VAL A 78 -2.96 -13.65 16.18
N ARG A 79 -2.17 -13.61 15.11
CA ARG A 79 -1.57 -14.78 14.45
C ARG A 79 -0.84 -15.72 15.42
N PHE A 80 0.00 -15.18 16.31
CA PHE A 80 0.88 -16.00 17.16
C PHE A 80 0.18 -16.71 18.33
N ILE A 81 -1.02 -16.28 18.73
CA ILE A 81 -1.73 -16.86 19.89
C ILE A 81 -2.62 -18.00 19.42
N CYS A 82 -3.70 -17.66 18.72
CA CYS A 82 -4.65 -18.64 18.16
C CYS A 82 -5.35 -18.10 16.91
N GLY A 83 -4.74 -17.11 16.23
CA GLY A 83 -5.30 -16.47 15.04
C GLY A 83 -4.84 -17.07 13.70
N THR A 84 -4.03 -18.13 13.71
CA THR A 84 -3.53 -18.74 12.47
C THR A 84 -4.29 -20.02 12.15
N GLN A 85 -4.98 -20.03 11.01
CA GLN A 85 -5.56 -21.24 10.41
C GLN A 85 -4.67 -21.76 9.27
N ASP A 86 -4.95 -22.98 8.82
CA ASP A 86 -4.37 -23.58 7.62
C ASP A 86 -4.47 -22.67 6.40
N LEU A 87 -5.63 -22.07 6.15
CA LEU A 87 -5.84 -21.14 5.02
C LEU A 87 -4.93 -19.90 5.04
N HIS A 88 -4.46 -19.46 6.22
CA HIS A 88 -3.51 -18.34 6.28
C HIS A 88 -2.15 -18.75 5.73
N LYS A 89 -1.68 -19.96 6.09
CA LYS A 89 -0.39 -20.47 5.59
C LYS A 89 -0.46 -20.83 4.12
N GLU A 90 -1.57 -21.44 3.66
CA GLU A 90 -1.79 -21.73 2.25
C GLU A 90 -1.79 -20.45 1.40
N LEU A 91 -2.42 -19.37 1.89
CA LEU A 91 -2.40 -18.07 1.21
C LEU A 91 -0.99 -17.46 1.15
N GLU A 92 -0.22 -17.51 2.25
CA GLU A 92 1.17 -17.03 2.27
C GLU A 92 2.04 -17.81 1.27
N ASP A 93 1.93 -19.14 1.23
CA ASP A 93 2.67 -19.98 0.29
C ASP A 93 2.27 -19.68 -1.17
N THR A 94 0.97 -19.47 -1.42
CA THR A 94 0.43 -19.13 -2.74
C THR A 94 0.95 -17.77 -3.23
N ILE A 95 0.96 -16.76 -2.36
CA ILE A 95 1.49 -15.42 -2.69
C ILE A 95 2.99 -15.49 -2.97
N SER A 96 3.74 -16.25 -2.17
CA SER A 96 5.18 -16.44 -2.36
C SER A 96 5.48 -17.11 -3.70
N ALA A 97 4.74 -18.17 -4.05
CA ALA A 97 4.85 -18.84 -5.34
C ALA A 97 4.46 -17.93 -6.52
N PHE A 98 3.45 -17.09 -6.34
CA PHE A 98 3.01 -16.13 -7.36
C PHE A 98 4.09 -15.09 -7.65
N ASN A 99 4.67 -14.47 -6.62
CA ASN A 99 5.66 -13.42 -6.75
C ASN A 99 7.10 -13.93 -6.94
N GLY A 100 7.35 -15.21 -6.66
CA GLY A 100 8.70 -15.78 -6.70
C GLY A 100 9.57 -15.34 -5.51
N THR A 101 8.96 -15.09 -4.36
CA THR A 101 9.65 -14.75 -3.10
C THR A 101 9.82 -15.99 -2.21
N ASP A 102 10.74 -15.92 -1.25
CA ASP A 102 11.01 -17.04 -0.34
C ASP A 102 9.86 -17.31 0.65
N ASP A 103 9.18 -16.25 1.12
CA ASP A 103 8.06 -16.33 2.08
C ASP A 103 7.15 -15.10 1.96
N THR A 104 6.00 -15.13 2.64
CA THR A 104 5.01 -14.04 2.72
C THR A 104 4.44 -13.94 4.14
N ILE A 105 4.20 -12.71 4.59
CA ILE A 105 3.48 -12.41 5.82
C ILE A 105 2.19 -11.64 5.53
N LEU A 106 1.06 -12.11 6.06
CA LEU A 106 -0.23 -11.43 5.92
C LEU A 106 -0.43 -10.30 6.91
N TYR A 107 -0.93 -9.17 6.40
CA TYR A 107 -1.47 -8.04 7.16
C TYR A 107 -2.94 -7.81 6.78
N SER A 108 -3.69 -7.10 7.64
CA SER A 108 -5.08 -6.71 7.37
C SER A 108 -5.22 -5.76 6.18
N SER A 109 -4.19 -4.97 5.91
CA SER A 109 -4.14 -4.04 4.79
C SER A 109 -2.69 -3.80 4.37
N CYS A 110 -2.48 -3.34 3.12
CA CYS A 110 -1.15 -2.87 2.70
C CYS A 110 -0.71 -1.61 3.49
N PHE A 111 -1.68 -0.84 4.02
CA PHE A 111 -1.36 0.27 4.91
C PHE A 111 -0.61 -0.22 6.16
N ASP A 112 -1.15 -1.27 6.82
CA ASP A 112 -0.52 -1.88 7.99
C ASP A 112 0.80 -2.58 7.65
N ALA A 113 0.88 -3.21 6.47
CA ALA A 113 2.10 -3.85 5.99
C ALA A 113 3.26 -2.84 5.90
N ASN A 114 3.03 -1.68 5.26
CA ASN A 114 4.04 -0.63 5.16
C ASN A 114 4.33 0.00 6.53
N ALA A 115 3.30 0.24 7.35
CA ALA A 115 3.47 0.81 8.68
C ALA A 115 4.35 -0.07 9.58
N GLY A 116 4.15 -1.39 9.53
CA GLY A 116 4.89 -2.38 10.32
C GLY A 116 6.23 -2.82 9.72
N LEU A 117 6.59 -2.36 8.52
CA LEU A 117 7.81 -2.80 7.84
C LEU A 117 9.06 -2.09 8.36
N PHE A 118 9.11 -0.77 8.24
CA PHE A 118 10.37 -0.02 8.33
C PHE A 118 11.00 -0.04 9.73
N GLU A 119 10.22 0.22 10.79
CA GLU A 119 10.74 0.25 12.16
C GLU A 119 11.21 -1.13 12.65
N THR A 120 10.70 -2.20 12.05
CA THR A 120 11.01 -3.58 12.43
C THR A 120 12.40 -3.99 11.95
N ILE A 121 12.84 -3.50 10.79
CA ILE A 121 14.08 -3.96 10.13
C ILE A 121 15.18 -2.88 10.02
N LEU A 122 14.85 -1.61 10.28
CA LEU A 122 15.76 -0.47 10.28
C LEU A 122 15.73 0.27 11.63
N GLY A 123 16.85 0.87 12.01
CA GLY A 123 17.03 1.61 13.26
C GLY A 123 17.81 2.93 13.07
N PRO A 124 18.25 3.56 14.17
CA PRO A 124 18.89 4.88 14.15
C PRO A 124 20.21 4.98 13.37
N GLU A 125 20.85 3.85 13.06
CA GLU A 125 22.11 3.76 12.30
C GLU A 125 21.88 3.52 10.80
N ASP A 126 20.61 3.46 10.37
CA ASP A 126 20.21 3.13 9.00
C ASP A 126 19.58 4.36 8.33
N ALA A 127 19.36 4.28 7.01
CA ALA A 127 18.68 5.32 6.25
C ALA A 127 17.59 4.79 5.31
N ILE A 128 16.54 5.61 5.13
CA ILE A 128 15.45 5.38 4.18
C ILE A 128 15.44 6.51 3.17
N ILE A 129 15.39 6.15 1.88
CA ILE A 129 15.43 7.06 0.75
C ILE A 129 14.13 6.87 -0.03
N SER A 130 13.20 7.81 0.13
CA SER A 130 11.82 7.67 -0.34
C SER A 130 11.56 8.59 -1.54
N ASP A 131 10.83 8.10 -2.54
CA ASP A 131 10.27 8.97 -3.58
C ASP A 131 9.30 9.98 -2.94
N GLN A 132 9.23 11.19 -3.52
CA GLN A 132 8.37 12.26 -3.06
C GLN A 132 6.86 11.96 -3.18
N LEU A 133 6.46 11.15 -4.15
CA LEU A 133 5.06 10.85 -4.43
C LEU A 133 4.59 9.49 -3.91
N ASN A 134 5.40 8.84 -3.07
CA ASN A 134 5.02 7.60 -2.41
C ASN A 134 3.69 7.69 -1.68
N HIS A 135 2.98 6.57 -1.67
CA HIS A 135 1.70 6.47 -1.00
C HIS A 135 1.82 6.81 0.51
N ALA A 136 0.74 7.35 1.08
CA ALA A 136 0.70 7.78 2.46
C ALA A 136 1.10 6.68 3.46
N SER A 137 0.80 5.41 3.15
CA SER A 137 1.19 4.27 3.99
C SER A 137 2.71 4.10 4.11
N ILE A 138 3.47 4.31 3.03
CA ILE A 138 4.94 4.31 3.07
C ILE A 138 5.41 5.48 3.93
N ILE A 139 4.88 6.68 3.67
CA ILE A 139 5.26 7.89 4.41
C ILE A 139 5.04 7.70 5.91
N ASP A 140 3.88 7.19 6.32
CA ASP A 140 3.56 6.97 7.72
C ASP A 140 4.40 5.85 8.35
N GLY A 141 4.68 4.75 7.64
CA GLY A 141 5.62 3.73 8.13
C GLY A 141 7.05 4.26 8.32
N VAL A 142 7.54 5.07 7.37
CA VAL A 142 8.84 5.75 7.48
C VAL A 142 8.86 6.73 8.66
N ARG A 143 7.74 7.39 8.99
CA ARG A 143 7.64 8.30 10.14
C ARG A 143 7.73 7.57 11.49
N LEU A 144 7.34 6.30 11.57
CA LEU A 144 7.48 5.48 12.78
C LEU A 144 8.93 4.98 12.97
N CYS A 145 9.67 4.79 11.88
CA CYS A 145 11.06 4.34 11.91
C CYS A 145 12.04 5.43 12.42
N LYS A 146 13.11 4.99 13.09
CA LYS A 146 14.19 5.86 13.60
C LYS A 146 15.32 6.12 12.61
N ALA A 147 15.32 5.44 11.45
CA ALA A 147 16.31 5.64 10.41
C ALA A 147 16.35 7.09 9.93
N GLU A 148 17.52 7.54 9.45
CA GLU A 148 17.63 8.85 8.82
C GLU A 148 16.81 8.87 7.53
N ARG A 149 16.04 9.93 7.31
CA ARG A 149 15.05 10.00 6.23
C ARG A 149 15.51 10.97 5.15
N PHE A 150 15.54 10.48 3.92
CA PHE A 150 15.87 11.25 2.74
C PHE A 150 14.72 11.14 1.74
N ARG A 151 14.49 12.22 1.00
CA ARG A 151 13.45 12.29 -0.03
C ARG A 151 14.06 12.85 -1.31
N TYR A 152 13.86 12.16 -2.43
CA TYR A 152 14.23 12.64 -3.77
C TYR A 152 12.97 13.05 -4.55
N ALA A 153 13.11 14.00 -5.47
CA ALA A 153 12.03 14.38 -6.37
C ALA A 153 11.58 13.18 -7.20
N ASN A 154 10.27 13.09 -7.45
CA ASN A 154 9.69 11.91 -8.07
C ASN A 154 10.41 11.50 -9.38
N SER A 155 10.80 10.22 -9.45
CA SER A 155 11.50 9.63 -10.61
C SER A 155 12.80 10.35 -11.04
N ASN A 156 13.42 11.12 -10.13
CA ASN A 156 14.70 11.79 -10.34
C ASN A 156 15.87 10.91 -9.85
N MET A 157 16.54 10.23 -10.80
CA MET A 157 17.64 9.31 -10.49
C MET A 157 18.93 10.03 -10.09
N ASP A 158 19.16 11.27 -10.57
CA ASP A 158 20.35 12.04 -10.18
C ASP A 158 20.29 12.44 -8.70
N GLU A 159 19.09 12.85 -8.24
CA GLU A 159 18.88 13.14 -6.80
C GLU A 159 18.95 11.88 -5.94
N LEU A 160 18.39 10.76 -6.42
CA LEU A 160 18.50 9.47 -5.74
C LEU A 160 19.98 9.06 -5.60
N GLU A 161 20.77 9.14 -6.67
CA GLU A 161 22.19 8.81 -6.68
C GLU A 161 22.99 9.72 -5.72
N ALA A 162 22.74 11.04 -5.74
CA ALA A 162 23.41 11.97 -4.83
C ALA A 162 23.12 11.66 -3.34
N ILE A 163 21.91 11.19 -3.00
CA ILE A 163 21.56 10.77 -1.65
C ILE A 163 22.25 9.43 -1.30
N LEU A 164 22.31 8.48 -2.24
CA LEU A 164 23.00 7.20 -2.06
C LEU A 164 24.51 7.38 -1.81
N GLU A 165 25.13 8.37 -2.46
CA GLU A 165 26.52 8.78 -2.20
C GLU A 165 26.69 9.39 -0.81
N LYS A 166 25.78 10.29 -0.42
CA LYS A 166 25.84 10.98 0.88
C LYS A 166 25.66 10.03 2.07
N THR A 167 24.91 8.95 1.88
CA THR A 167 24.50 8.03 2.96
C THR A 167 25.40 6.81 3.12
N GLN A 168 26.53 6.72 2.39
CA GLN A 168 27.46 5.57 2.44
C GLN A 168 27.97 5.20 3.85
N ASN A 169 27.93 6.15 4.79
CA ASN A 169 28.30 5.92 6.19
C ASN A 169 27.22 5.25 7.03
N GLN A 170 26.01 5.04 6.49
CA GLN A 170 24.89 4.40 7.19
C GLN A 170 25.00 2.88 7.10
N ARG A 171 24.62 2.18 8.18
CA ARG A 171 24.77 0.74 8.32
C ARG A 171 23.94 -0.05 7.30
N ARG A 172 22.67 0.32 7.13
CA ARG A 172 21.77 -0.20 6.10
C ARG A 172 21.06 0.95 5.43
N ARG A 173 20.75 0.79 4.14
CA ARG A 173 20.00 1.76 3.35
C ARG A 173 18.91 1.06 2.58
N MET A 174 17.73 1.67 2.55
CA MET A 174 16.58 1.19 1.80
C MET A 174 16.03 2.30 0.92
N ILE A 175 15.92 2.02 -0.37
CA ILE A 175 15.15 2.81 -1.31
C ILE A 175 13.69 2.32 -1.21
N ALA A 176 12.75 3.22 -0.97
CA ALA A 176 11.33 2.90 -0.87
C ALA A 176 10.57 3.65 -1.97
N THR A 177 9.77 2.94 -2.77
CA THR A 177 9.00 3.52 -3.88
C THR A 177 7.67 2.80 -4.10
N ASP A 178 6.65 3.53 -4.54
CA ASP A 178 5.52 2.91 -5.25
C ASP A 178 6.02 2.31 -6.58
N GLY A 179 5.45 1.19 -7.01
CA GLY A 179 5.68 0.63 -8.35
C GLY A 179 4.90 1.37 -9.44
N VAL A 180 3.65 1.74 -9.12
CA VAL A 180 2.78 2.61 -9.93
C VAL A 180 2.25 3.72 -9.04
N PHE A 181 2.52 4.97 -9.40
CA PHE A 181 2.10 6.13 -8.61
C PHE A 181 0.59 6.37 -8.76
N SER A 182 -0.15 6.24 -7.65
CA SER A 182 -1.62 6.19 -7.63
C SER A 182 -2.35 7.39 -8.24
N MET A 183 -1.76 8.59 -8.17
CA MET A 183 -2.40 9.83 -8.65
C MET A 183 -2.15 10.10 -10.14
N ASP A 184 -1.07 9.57 -10.70
CA ASP A 184 -0.59 9.91 -12.04
C ASP A 184 -0.56 8.71 -13.01
N GLY A 185 -0.47 7.48 -12.49
CA GLY A 185 -0.56 6.24 -13.25
C GLY A 185 0.68 5.88 -14.08
N TYR A 186 1.83 6.53 -13.89
CA TYR A 186 3.09 6.10 -14.52
C TYR A 186 3.83 5.08 -13.65
N LEU A 187 4.62 4.25 -14.34
CA LEU A 187 5.49 3.24 -13.73
C LEU A 187 6.78 3.89 -13.21
N VAL A 188 7.26 3.39 -12.07
CA VAL A 188 8.59 3.73 -11.56
C VAL A 188 9.69 3.23 -12.51
N LYS A 189 10.85 3.90 -12.50
CA LYS A 189 12.07 3.47 -13.21
C LYS A 189 12.80 2.38 -12.41
N LEU A 190 12.15 1.23 -12.23
CA LEU A 190 12.62 0.18 -11.32
C LEU A 190 14.00 -0.37 -11.75
N ASP A 191 14.22 -0.51 -13.05
CA ASP A 191 15.52 -0.89 -13.64
C ASP A 191 16.66 0.01 -13.15
N GLN A 192 16.49 1.33 -13.26
CA GLN A 192 17.48 2.32 -12.85
C GLN A 192 17.67 2.37 -11.33
N ILE A 193 16.58 2.20 -10.57
CA ILE A 193 16.65 2.13 -9.10
C ILE A 193 17.44 0.89 -8.67
N CYS A 194 17.20 -0.26 -9.28
CA CYS A 194 17.93 -1.50 -8.98
C CYS A 194 19.41 -1.38 -9.36
N ASP A 195 19.74 -0.81 -10.53
CA ASP A 195 21.13 -0.56 -10.93
C ASP A 195 21.88 0.34 -9.92
N LEU A 196 21.21 1.37 -9.39
CA LEU A 196 21.75 2.24 -8.34
C LEU A 196 21.85 1.51 -6.99
N ALA A 197 20.86 0.72 -6.63
CA ALA A 197 20.85 -0.06 -5.41
C ALA A 197 22.01 -1.06 -5.37
N ASP A 198 22.27 -1.75 -6.48
CA ASP A 198 23.40 -2.67 -6.65
C ASP A 198 24.74 -1.92 -6.57
N ARG A 199 24.87 -0.78 -7.28
CA ARG A 199 26.10 0.03 -7.29
C ARG A 199 26.47 0.54 -5.90
N TYR A 200 25.47 0.98 -5.13
CA TYR A 200 25.68 1.62 -3.85
C TYR A 200 25.43 0.69 -2.66
N ASN A 201 25.11 -0.59 -2.87
CA ASN A 201 24.78 -1.58 -1.84
C ASN A 201 23.64 -1.11 -0.91
N ALA A 202 22.47 -0.89 -1.50
CA ALA A 202 21.22 -0.55 -0.83
C ALA A 202 20.13 -1.60 -1.13
N MET A 203 19.17 -1.73 -0.22
CA MET A 203 17.98 -2.56 -0.44
C MET A 203 16.92 -1.77 -1.23
N VAL A 204 16.06 -2.46 -1.97
CA VAL A 204 14.91 -1.87 -2.67
C VAL A 204 13.62 -2.45 -2.07
N MET A 205 12.69 -1.57 -1.73
CA MET A 205 11.32 -1.89 -1.32
C MET A 205 10.36 -1.23 -2.31
N VAL A 206 9.45 -2.03 -2.86
CA VAL A 206 8.44 -1.59 -3.83
C VAL A 206 7.05 -1.88 -3.28
N ASP A 207 6.17 -0.88 -3.29
CA ASP A 207 4.73 -1.07 -3.08
C ASP A 207 4.03 -1.26 -4.43
N ASP A 208 3.60 -2.49 -4.70
CA ASP A 208 2.98 -2.91 -5.96
C ASP A 208 1.44 -3.01 -5.90
N SER A 209 0.81 -2.27 -4.97
CA SER A 209 -0.67 -2.25 -4.82
C SER A 209 -1.42 -1.89 -6.11
N HIS A 210 -0.83 -1.03 -6.94
CA HIS A 210 -1.37 -0.61 -8.24
C HIS A 210 -0.69 -1.32 -9.43
N ALA A 211 -0.13 -2.51 -9.22
CA ALA A 211 0.51 -3.29 -10.28
C ALA A 211 0.18 -4.80 -10.21
N THR A 212 0.13 -5.36 -9.00
CA THR A 212 -0.05 -6.80 -8.81
C THR A 212 -1.38 -7.29 -9.40
N GLY A 213 -1.34 -8.44 -10.07
CA GLY A 213 -2.45 -9.08 -10.75
C GLY A 213 -2.64 -8.69 -12.23
N TYR A 214 -2.19 -7.51 -12.68
CA TYR A 214 -2.51 -7.02 -14.04
C TYR A 214 -1.37 -6.34 -14.80
N ILE A 215 -0.30 -5.90 -14.13
CA ILE A 215 0.90 -5.38 -14.80
C ILE A 215 1.93 -6.50 -15.03
N GLY A 216 2.62 -6.41 -16.17
CA GLY A 216 3.58 -7.41 -16.61
C GLY A 216 2.93 -8.62 -17.31
N LYS A 217 3.73 -9.37 -18.08
CA LYS A 217 3.24 -10.49 -18.92
C LYS A 217 2.50 -11.58 -18.12
N THR A 218 2.84 -11.73 -16.84
CA THR A 218 2.27 -12.73 -15.94
C THR A 218 1.44 -12.09 -14.82
N GLY A 219 1.17 -10.78 -14.87
CA GLY A 219 0.46 -10.07 -13.81
C GLY A 219 1.25 -9.93 -12.50
N ARG A 220 2.57 -10.18 -12.48
CA ARG A 220 3.36 -10.22 -11.24
C ARG A 220 3.68 -8.86 -10.64
N GLY A 221 3.40 -7.76 -11.34
CA GLY A 221 3.66 -6.42 -10.86
C GLY A 221 4.60 -5.63 -11.76
N THR A 222 5.26 -4.65 -11.16
CA THR A 222 6.09 -3.66 -11.86
C THR A 222 7.29 -4.35 -12.55
N PRO A 223 7.53 -4.06 -13.85
CA PRO A 223 8.58 -4.71 -14.64
C PRO A 223 9.99 -4.17 -14.37
#